data_AF-A0A3D5NBT5-F1
#
_entry.id   AF-A0A3D5NBT5-F1
#
_cell.length_a   1.000
_cell.length_b   1.000
_cell.length_c   1.000
_cell.angle_alpha   90.00
_cell.angle_beta   90.00
_cell.angle_gamma   90.00
#
_symmetry.space_group_name_H-M   'P 1'
#
loop_
_entity.id
_entity.type
_entity.pdbx_description
1 polymer ?
#
loop_
_entity_poly.entity_id
_entity_poly.type
_entity_poly.pdbx_seq_one_letter_code
_entity_poly.pdbx_strand_id
1 'polypeptide(L)' 'MPFIVELIISLLIVIGGLFLLVGSFGMLKLRDLLPRLHAPTKASTVGVGGVLIASMLYFWVERGHFTIHELLITL' A
#
# COMPACT_ATOMS: atom_id res chain seq x y z
N MET A 1 17.96 -1.10 -12.22
CA MET A 1 17.03 -0.07 -11.72
C MET A 1 17.65 1.32 -11.73
N PRO A 2 16.99 2.35 -12.28
CA PRO A 2 17.40 3.74 -12.08
C PRO A 2 17.17 4.16 -10.62
N PHE A 3 18.10 4.92 -10.03
CA PHE A 3 18.01 5.37 -8.63
C PHE A 3 16.68 6.07 -8.29
N ILE A 4 16.14 6.87 -9.23
CA ILE A 4 14.87 7.57 -9.05
C ILE A 4 13.70 6.58 -8.87
N VAL A 5 13.72 5.46 -9.60
CA VAL A 5 12.66 4.44 -9.51
C VAL A 5 12.73 3.71 -8.17
N GLU A 6 13.93 3.37 -7.73
CA GLU A 6 14.16 2.74 -6.43
C GLU A 6 13.69 3.64 -5.26
N LEU A 7 13.99 4.94 -5.36
CA LEU A 7 13.51 5.94 -4.40
C LEU A 7 11.98 6.01 -4.37
N ILE A 8 11.33 6.02 -5.53
CA ILE A 8 9.85 6.05 -5.63
C ILE A 8 9.26 4.79 -5.01
N ILE A 9 9.76 3.60 -5.36
CA ILE A 9 9.29 2.31 -4.82
C ILE A 9 9.44 2.29 -3.29
N SER A 10 10.61 2.69 -2.78
CA SER A 10 10.87 2.77 -1.35
C SER A 10 9.89 3.70 -0.65
N LEU A 11 9.65 4.90 -1.21
CA LEU A 11 8.72 5.87 -0.66
C LEU A 11 7.28 5.33 -0.61
N LEU A 12 6.82 4.67 -1.68
CA LEU A 12 5.49 4.05 -1.71
C LEU A 12 5.36 2.95 -0.64
N ILE A 13 6.38 2.13 -0.44
CA ILE A 13 6.36 1.06 0.58
C ILE A 13 6.34 1.67 1.99
N VAL A 14 7.16 2.69 2.26
CA VAL A 14 7.20 3.36 3.57
C VAL A 14 5.87 4.02 3.88
N ILE A 15 5.31 4.77 2.92
CA ILE A 15 3.99 5.41 3.08
C ILE A 15 2.90 4.35 3.25
N GLY A 16 2.90 3.30 2.41
CA GLY A 16 1.94 2.21 2.48
C GLY A 16 1.97 1.49 3.84
N GLY A 17 3.18 1.20 4.34
CA GLY A 17 3.42 0.62 5.66
C GLY A 17 2.96 1.53 6.81
N LEU A 18 3.18 2.84 6.72
CA LEU A 18 2.67 3.81 7.71
C LEU A 18 1.15 3.81 7.77
N PHE A 19 0.47 3.78 6.61
CA PHE A 19 -0.99 3.71 6.56
C PHE A 19 -1.52 2.40 7.16
N LEU A 20 -0.88 1.27 6.84
CA LEU A 20 -1.21 -0.03 7.43
C LEU A 20 -1.09 -0.01 8.96
N LEU A 21 0.05 0.47 9.47
CA LEU A 21 0.31 0.55 10.90
C LEU A 21 -0.70 1.47 11.61
N VAL A 22 -0.92 2.67 11.07
CA VAL A 22 -1.85 3.65 11.66
C VAL A 22 -3.30 3.15 11.62
N GLY A 23 -3.74 2.51 10.54
CA GLY A 23 -5.11 1.97 10.47
C GLY A 23 -5.33 0.78 11.39
N SER A 24 -4.36 -0.14 11.50
CA SER A 24 -4.40 -1.23 12.48
C SER A 24 -4.41 -0.70 13.92
N PHE A 25 -3.59 0.31 14.22
CA PHE A 25 -3.60 0.97 15.53
C PHE A 25 -4.91 1.73 15.79
N GLY A 26 -5.48 2.37 14.76
CA GLY A 26 -6.76 3.05 14.81
C GLY A 26 -7.91 2.13 15.21
N MET A 27 -7.93 0.86 14.76
CA MET A 27 -8.92 -0.13 15.19
C MET A 27 -8.90 -0.41 16.70
N LEU A 28 -7.72 -0.36 17.32
CA LEU A 28 -7.51 -0.60 18.74
C LEU A 28 -7.81 0.64 19.59
N LYS A 29 -7.46 1.83 19.10
CA LYS A 29 -7.55 3.08 19.88
C LYS A 29 -8.89 3.81 19.78
N LEU A 30 -9.60 3.67 18.67
CA LEU A 30 -10.87 4.38 18.47
C LEU A 30 -11.99 3.73 19.31
N ARG A 31 -12.82 4.56 19.95
CA ARG A 31 -13.86 4.10 20.90
C ARG A 31 -15.17 3.71 20.21
N ASP A 32 -15.55 4.45 19.17
CA ASP A 32 -16.82 4.26 18.46
C ASP A 32 -16.69 3.31 17.27
N LEU A 33 -17.80 2.63 16.91
CA LEU A 33 -17.82 1.62 15.85
C LEU A 33 -17.48 2.17 14.45
N LEU A 34 -18.07 3.32 14.06
CA LEU A 34 -17.85 3.90 12.73
C LEU A 34 -16.38 4.28 12.48
N PRO A 35 -15.71 5.02 13.40
CA PRO A 35 -14.29 5.31 13.28
C PRO A 35 -13.41 4.06 13.23
N ARG A 36 -13.73 3.02 14.03
CA ARG A 36 -13.02 1.74 14.01
C ARG A 36 -13.17 0.98 12.69
N LEU A 37 -14.25 1.19 11.96
CA LEU A 37 -14.44 0.60 10.62
C LEU A 37 -13.76 1.44 9.52
N HIS A 38 -13.70 2.77 9.67
CA HIS A 38 -13.07 3.65 8.68
C HIS A 38 -11.54 3.66 8.75
N ALA A 39 -10.96 3.44 9.93
CA ALA A 39 -9.51 3.35 10.08
C ALA A 39 -8.89 2.19 9.26
N PRO A 40 -9.36 0.93 9.35
CA PRO A 40 -8.82 -0.18 8.58
C PRO A 40 -9.16 -0.09 7.08
N THR A 41 -10.30 0.48 6.67
CA THR A 41 -10.61 0.63 5.24
C THR A 41 -9.71 1.65 4.55
N LYS A 42 -9.28 2.71 5.26
CA LYS A 42 -8.26 3.64 4.75
C LYS A 42 -6.88 2.99 4.66
N ALA A 43 -6.54 2.13 5.63
CA ALA A 43 -5.30 1.35 5.59
C ALA A 43 -5.27 0.35 4.44
N SER A 44 -6.37 -0.35 4.15
CA SER A 44 -6.40 -1.29 3.02
C SER A 44 -6.35 -0.56 1.68
N THR A 45 -7.13 0.52 1.50
CA THR A 45 -7.16 1.24 0.22
C THR A 45 -5.85 1.97 -0.10
N VAL A 46 -5.37 2.83 0.80
CA VAL A 46 -4.16 3.63 0.56
C VAL A 46 -2.90 2.83 0.89
N GLY A 47 -2.92 2.06 1.98
CA GLY A 47 -1.76 1.29 2.44
C GLY A 47 -1.43 0.13 1.53
N VAL A 48 -2.36 -0.83 1.37
CA VAL A 48 -2.15 -1.99 0.49
C VAL A 48 -2.08 -1.54 -0.97
N GLY A 49 -2.93 -0.60 -1.40
CA GLY A 49 -2.86 -0.04 -2.75
C GLY A 49 -1.49 0.56 -3.09
N GLY A 50 -0.88 1.32 -2.17
CA GLY A 50 0.47 1.87 -2.36
C GLY A 50 1.55 0.78 -2.47
N VAL A 51 1.48 -0.27 -1.64
CA VAL A 51 2.42 -1.40 -1.70
C VAL A 51 2.28 -2.17 -3.02
N LEU A 52 1.06 -2.35 -3.52
CA LEU A 52 0.81 -3.01 -4.80
C LEU A 52 1.32 -2.17 -5.96
N ILE A 53 1.08 -0.86 -5.99
CA ILE A 53 1.65 0.01 -7.04
C ILE A 53 3.18 -0.05 -7.03
N ALA A 54 3.81 -0.10 -5.84
CA ALA A 54 5.26 -0.27 -5.72
C ALA A 54 5.75 -1.61 -6.30
N SER A 55 5.01 -2.69 -6.05
CA SER A 55 5.32 -4.02 -6.58
C SER A 55 5.17 -4.06 -8.12
N MET A 56 4.11 -3.48 -8.68
CA MET A 56 3.92 -3.37 -10.13
C MET A 56 5.07 -2.61 -10.78
N LEU A 57 5.49 -1.49 -10.19
CA LEU A 57 6.63 -0.69 -10.65
C LEU A 57 7.94 -1.49 -10.62
N TYR A 58 8.18 -2.23 -9.53
CA TYR A 58 9.37 -3.07 -9.39
C TYR A 58 9.43 -4.17 -10.46
N PHE A 59 8.36 -4.94 -10.63
CA PHE A 59 8.32 -6.03 -11.62
C PHE A 59 8.39 -5.53 -13.06
N TRP A 60 7.75 -4.40 -13.33
CA TRP A 60 7.80 -3.78 -14.65
C TRP A 60 9.24 -3.40 -15.05
N VAL A 61 9.99 -2.79 -14.13
CA VAL A 61 11.36 -2.33 -14.44
C VAL A 61 12.40 -3.44 -14.32
N GLU A 62 12.23 -4.44 -13.45
CA GLU A 62 13.24 -5.49 -13.24
C GLU A 62 13.09 -6.64 -14.23
N ARG A 63 11.85 -7.01 -14.54
CA ARG A 63 11.56 -8.18 -15.37
C ARG A 63 11.01 -7.84 -16.75
N GLY A 64 10.71 -6.57 -17.03
CA GLY A 64 10.08 -6.15 -18.29
C GLY A 64 8.65 -6.67 -18.47
N HIS A 65 8.09 -7.34 -17.45
CA HIS A 65 6.74 -7.89 -17.46
C HIS A 65 5.81 -6.96 -16.70
N PHE A 66 4.79 -6.44 -17.40
CA PHE A 66 3.73 -5.67 -16.76
C PHE A 66 2.69 -6.64 -16.18
N THR A 67 2.66 -6.79 -14.86
CA THR A 67 1.77 -7.70 -14.14
C THR A 67 0.51 -6.99 -13.65
N ILE A 68 -0.62 -7.21 -14.33
CA ILE A 68 -1.95 -6.70 -13.91
C ILE A 68 -2.52 -7.48 -12.71
N HIS A 69 -1.98 -8.68 -12.43
CA HIS A 69 -2.44 -9.56 -11.35
C HIS A 69 -2.44 -8.89 -9.97
N GLU A 70 -1.57 -7.92 -9.73
CA GLU A 70 -1.55 -7.19 -8.46
C GLU A 70 -2.77 -6.29 -8.26
N LEU A 71 -3.38 -5.81 -9.36
CA LEU A 71 -4.64 -5.08 -9.29
C LEU A 71 -5.81 -5.98 -8.89
N LEU A 72 -5.77 -7.27 -9.26
CA LEU A 72 -6.78 -8.25 -8.82
C LEU A 72 -6.76 -8.46 -7.30
N ILE A 73 -5.64 -8.18 -6.61
CA ILE A 73 -5.55 -8.30 -5.15
C ILE A 73 -6.38 -7.19 -4.47
N THR A 74 -6.66 -6.09 -5.17
CA THR A 74 -7.47 -4.96 -4.63
C THR A 74 -8.97 -5.10 -4.82
N LEU A 75 -9.44 -6.06 -5.62
CA LEU A 75 -10.85 -6.24 -6.00
C LEU A 75 -11.58 -7.30 -5.15
#